data_AF-A0A7T5JH08-F1
#
_entry.id   AF-A0A7T5JH08-F1
#
_cell.length_a   1.000
_cell.length_b   1.000
_cell.length_c   1.000
_cell.angle_alpha   90.00
_cell.angle_beta   90.00
_cell.angle_gamma   90.00
#
_symmetry.space_group_name_H-M   'P 1'
#
loop_
_entity.id
_entity.type
_entity.pdbx_description
1 polymer ?
#
loop_
_entity_poly.entity_id
_entity_poly.type
_entity_poly.pdbx_seq_one_letter_code
_entity_poly.pdbx_strand_id
1 'polypeptide(L)'
;MTKTHGWLWPELLRLDSTYQGRYECWHQTKTQPHLTLDTLAPPEPIPFLKPGEAGFDRTLAMLNACCKALGGNRQTPGMQEVRYLAQWMLFSLGHPYQKQPPKLDCGIAGARRKRLENVFDLSLLIRFPSDYFGHLLARSRYGQKHTSFYPTLQPVAQLMTELGQQVNQRAKPVRLFDPCLGTGRLALEASNQARALVGWERDRPLLEVALANFMLYAPDFALPIPGLGGQLVWGDALERQGTVIVGTSELPDPWPALEPPSNPRSSTKRPEIHDSDSNQAQLRLF
;
A
#
# COMPACT_ATOMS: atom_id res chain seq x y z
N MET A 1 -22.78 -15.43 8.24
CA MET A 1 -21.58 -15.68 9.06
C MET A 1 -20.85 -14.36 9.26
N THR A 2 -20.50 -14.02 10.49
CA THR A 2 -19.68 -12.86 10.81
C THR A 2 -18.25 -13.16 10.36
N LYS A 3 -17.68 -12.35 9.47
CA LYS A 3 -16.28 -12.52 9.02
C LYS A 3 -15.33 -12.26 10.18
N THR A 4 -14.34 -13.13 10.36
CA THR A 4 -13.29 -13.00 11.36
C THR A 4 -12.23 -12.00 10.89
N HIS A 5 -11.47 -11.41 11.82
CA HIS A 5 -10.29 -10.62 11.48
C HIS A 5 -9.33 -11.45 10.63
N GLY A 6 -8.71 -10.86 9.60
CA GLY A 6 -7.76 -11.56 8.74
C GLY A 6 -8.34 -12.53 7.72
N TRP A 7 -9.65 -12.55 7.49
CA TRP A 7 -10.27 -13.51 6.57
C TRP A 7 -9.81 -13.40 5.09
N LEU A 8 -9.25 -12.26 4.66
CA LEU A 8 -8.64 -12.08 3.33
C LEU A 8 -7.13 -12.31 3.32
N TRP A 9 -6.50 -12.53 4.48
CA TRP A 9 -5.06 -12.72 4.57
C TRP A 9 -4.52 -13.86 3.69
N PRO A 10 -5.13 -15.07 3.66
CA PRO A 10 -4.64 -16.13 2.78
C PRO A 10 -4.70 -15.77 1.29
N GLU A 11 -5.73 -15.03 0.89
CA GLU A 11 -5.89 -14.58 -0.50
C GLU A 11 -4.87 -13.49 -0.87
N LEU A 12 -4.56 -12.57 0.06
CA LEU A 12 -3.49 -11.60 -0.12
C LEU A 12 -2.16 -12.30 -0.40
N LEU A 13 -1.77 -13.26 0.45
CA LEU A 13 -0.51 -14.00 0.29
C LEU A 13 -0.45 -14.79 -1.02
N ARG A 14 -1.57 -15.41 -1.42
CA ARG A 14 -1.67 -16.13 -2.69
C ARG A 14 -1.52 -15.20 -3.90
N LEU A 15 -2.12 -14.01 -3.84
CA LEU A 15 -2.03 -13.01 -4.91
C LEU A 15 -0.63 -12.38 -4.95
N ASP A 16 -0.07 -12.03 -3.80
CA ASP A 16 1.28 -11.45 -3.70
C ASP A 16 2.34 -12.40 -4.26
N SER A 17 2.30 -13.68 -3.89
CA SER A 17 3.21 -14.71 -4.42
C SER A 17 3.16 -14.86 -5.94
N THR A 18 2.01 -14.51 -6.55
CA THR A 18 1.79 -14.58 -7.99
C THR A 18 2.26 -13.32 -8.71
N TYR A 19 2.10 -12.13 -8.10
CA TYR A 19 2.21 -10.86 -8.81
C TYR A 19 3.31 -9.90 -8.30
N GLN A 20 3.68 -9.96 -7.01
CA GLN A 20 4.52 -8.93 -6.37
C GLN A 20 5.71 -9.51 -5.58
N GLY A 21 5.53 -10.59 -4.83
CA GLY A 21 6.60 -11.24 -4.05
C GLY A 21 7.05 -10.48 -2.79
N ARG A 22 6.34 -9.42 -2.39
CA ARG A 22 6.73 -8.55 -1.26
C ARG A 22 6.57 -9.24 0.07
N TYR A 23 5.47 -9.96 0.22
CA TYR A 23 5.13 -10.65 1.44
C TYR A 23 6.10 -11.81 1.63
N GLU A 24 6.49 -12.56 0.59
CA GLU A 24 7.54 -13.56 0.70
C GLU A 24 8.88 -12.95 1.15
N CYS A 25 9.28 -11.83 0.57
CA CYS A 25 10.51 -11.13 0.97
C CYS A 25 10.47 -10.70 2.44
N TRP A 26 9.34 -10.12 2.88
CA TRP A 26 9.12 -9.75 4.28
C TRP A 26 9.15 -10.96 5.20
N HIS A 27 8.49 -12.06 4.82
CA HIS A 27 8.46 -13.30 5.61
C HIS A 27 9.86 -13.91 5.75
N GLN A 28 10.60 -14.05 4.66
CA GLN A 28 11.99 -14.52 4.68
C GLN A 28 12.83 -13.65 5.61
N THR A 29 12.68 -12.33 5.51
CA THR A 29 13.38 -11.36 6.35
C THR A 29 13.05 -11.55 7.84
N LYS A 30 11.77 -11.73 8.18
CA LYS A 30 11.31 -12.00 9.55
C LYS A 30 11.96 -13.25 10.15
N THR A 31 12.24 -14.27 9.33
CA THR A 31 12.79 -15.56 9.79
C THR A 31 14.32 -15.63 9.84
N GLN A 32 15.02 -14.61 9.34
CA GLN A 32 16.49 -14.61 9.31
C GLN A 32 17.11 -14.27 10.68
N PRO A 33 18.04 -15.09 11.20
CA PRO A 33 18.77 -14.78 12.43
C PRO A 33 19.79 -13.65 12.22
N HIS A 34 20.06 -12.87 13.28
CA HIS A 34 21.10 -11.82 13.31
C HIS A 34 20.98 -10.72 12.23
N LEU A 35 19.74 -10.40 11.86
CA LEU A 35 19.44 -9.42 10.84
C LEU A 35 19.77 -7.99 11.30
N THR A 36 20.45 -7.22 10.44
CA THR A 36 20.57 -5.76 10.59
C THR A 36 20.00 -5.07 9.35
N LEU A 37 19.59 -3.81 9.47
CA LEU A 37 19.16 -3.02 8.30
C LEU A 37 20.24 -2.94 7.23
N ASP A 38 21.51 -2.96 7.63
CA ASP A 38 22.67 -2.89 6.74
C ASP A 38 22.91 -4.17 5.90
N THR A 39 22.37 -5.31 6.35
CA THR A 39 22.55 -6.61 5.71
C THR A 39 21.35 -7.01 4.85
N LEU A 40 20.28 -6.22 4.85
CA LEU A 40 19.10 -6.52 4.06
C LEU A 40 19.30 -6.17 2.59
N ALA A 41 18.76 -7.02 1.73
CA ALA A 41 18.54 -6.65 0.34
C ALA A 41 17.35 -5.68 0.24
N PRO A 42 17.31 -4.79 -0.78
CA PRO A 42 16.07 -4.11 -1.12
C PRO A 42 14.98 -5.15 -1.46
N PRO A 43 13.70 -4.81 -1.22
CA PRO A 43 12.60 -5.70 -1.58
C PRO A 43 12.38 -5.74 -3.10
N GLU A 44 11.67 -6.76 -3.58
CA GLU A 44 11.37 -6.91 -5.02
C GLU A 44 10.56 -5.69 -5.53
N PRO A 45 11.04 -4.91 -6.50
CA PRO A 45 10.41 -3.65 -6.90
C PRO A 45 8.99 -3.87 -7.43
N ILE A 46 8.05 -3.04 -6.99
CA ILE A 46 6.69 -3.00 -7.53
C ILE A 46 6.57 -1.84 -8.54
N PRO A 47 6.09 -2.10 -9.77
CA PRO A 47 5.77 -1.03 -10.71
C PRO A 47 4.39 -0.44 -10.38
N PHE A 48 4.37 0.72 -9.73
CA PHE A 48 3.12 1.42 -9.42
C PHE A 48 2.53 2.09 -10.67
N LEU A 49 1.25 1.79 -10.96
CA LEU A 49 0.56 2.29 -12.14
C LEU A 49 0.23 3.78 -12.05
N LYS A 50 0.18 4.40 -13.23
CA LYS A 50 -0.22 5.79 -13.44
C LYS A 50 -1.67 5.88 -13.93
N PRO A 51 -2.37 6.99 -13.64
CA PRO A 51 -3.68 7.25 -14.23
C PRO A 51 -3.67 7.14 -15.77
N GLY A 52 -4.66 6.46 -16.33
CA GLY A 52 -4.77 6.21 -17.78
C GLY A 52 -4.17 4.87 -18.25
N GLU A 53 -3.48 4.13 -17.37
CA GLU A 53 -3.06 2.76 -17.67
C GLU A 53 -4.25 1.79 -17.50
N ALA A 54 -4.38 0.78 -18.36
CA ALA A 54 -5.58 -0.05 -18.48
C ALA A 54 -6.03 -0.73 -17.16
N GLY A 55 -5.07 -1.12 -16.31
CA GLY A 55 -5.34 -1.70 -14.99
C GLY A 55 -5.82 -0.69 -13.96
N PHE A 56 -5.33 0.55 -14.04
CA PHE A 56 -5.61 1.60 -13.08
C PHE A 56 -7.09 1.98 -13.07
N ASP A 57 -7.67 2.26 -14.23
CA ASP A 57 -9.05 2.73 -14.33
C ASP A 57 -10.06 1.66 -13.88
N ARG A 58 -9.76 0.38 -14.17
CA ARG A 58 -10.57 -0.75 -13.71
C ARG A 58 -10.55 -0.87 -12.19
N THR A 59 -9.38 -0.80 -11.56
CA THR A 59 -9.24 -0.85 -10.10
C THR A 59 -9.90 0.35 -9.45
N LEU A 60 -9.72 1.54 -10.02
CA LEU A 60 -10.36 2.77 -9.54
C LEU A 60 -11.90 2.70 -9.65
N ALA A 61 -12.44 2.11 -10.72
CA ALA A 61 -13.88 1.90 -10.86
C ALA A 61 -14.44 0.97 -9.78
N MET A 62 -13.73 -0.14 -9.48
CA MET A 62 -14.09 -1.04 -8.38
C MET A 62 -14.11 -0.30 -7.03
N LEU A 63 -13.07 0.50 -6.72
CA LEU A 63 -13.02 1.26 -5.47
C LEU A 63 -14.13 2.33 -5.38
N ASN A 64 -14.47 3.00 -6.48
CA ASN A 64 -15.61 3.90 -6.52
C ASN A 64 -16.93 3.16 -6.23
N ALA A 65 -17.11 1.96 -6.77
CA ALA A 65 -18.27 1.13 -6.50
C ALA A 65 -18.32 0.67 -5.03
N CYS A 66 -17.17 0.34 -4.43
CA CYS A 66 -17.04 0.08 -2.99
C CYS A 66 -17.48 1.29 -2.15
N CYS A 67 -17.01 2.50 -2.46
CA CYS A 67 -17.43 3.71 -1.76
C CYS A 67 -18.94 4.01 -1.94
N LYS A 68 -19.50 3.76 -3.12
CA LYS A 68 -20.95 3.86 -3.36
C LYS A 68 -21.74 2.85 -2.52
N ALA A 69 -21.23 1.62 -2.38
CA ALA A 69 -21.85 0.58 -1.54
C ALA A 69 -21.94 1.00 -0.05
N LEU A 70 -20.99 1.83 0.40
CA LEU A 70 -20.95 2.41 1.75
C LEU A 70 -21.92 3.58 1.95
N GLY A 71 -22.64 4.00 0.90
CA GLY A 71 -23.59 5.12 0.95
C GLY A 71 -23.04 6.42 0.35
N GLY A 72 -21.86 6.40 -0.26
CA GLY A 72 -21.34 7.53 -1.02
C GLY A 72 -22.26 7.83 -2.21
N ASN A 73 -23.00 8.94 -2.14
CA ASN A 73 -23.91 9.40 -3.20
C ASN A 73 -23.26 10.43 -4.14
N ARG A 74 -22.00 10.77 -3.89
CA ARG A 74 -21.23 11.73 -4.67
C ARG A 74 -20.61 11.07 -5.90
N GLN A 75 -20.34 11.88 -6.93
CA GLN A 75 -19.53 11.44 -8.07
C GLN A 75 -18.11 11.02 -7.65
N THR A 76 -17.59 11.59 -6.56
CA THR A 76 -16.27 11.28 -5.98
C THR A 76 -16.39 10.95 -4.49
N PRO A 77 -15.81 9.83 -4.01
CA PRO A 77 -15.82 9.46 -2.59
C PRO A 77 -15.18 10.52 -1.69
N GLY A 78 -15.78 10.75 -0.52
CA GLY A 78 -15.20 11.60 0.51
C GLY A 78 -14.23 10.84 1.41
N MET A 79 -13.62 11.56 2.36
CA MET A 79 -12.72 10.97 3.34
C MET A 79 -13.41 9.92 4.22
N GLN A 80 -14.69 10.08 4.53
CA GLN A 80 -15.40 9.11 5.37
C GLN A 80 -15.49 7.72 4.71
N GLU A 81 -15.86 7.66 3.43
CA GLU A 81 -15.93 6.39 2.70
C GLU A 81 -14.54 5.79 2.46
N VAL A 82 -13.56 6.62 2.12
CA VAL A 82 -12.17 6.19 1.91
C VAL A 82 -11.57 5.63 3.20
N ARG A 83 -11.71 6.35 4.31
CA ARG A 83 -11.24 5.92 5.63
C ARG A 83 -11.93 4.62 6.07
N TYR A 84 -13.25 4.53 5.89
CA TYR A 84 -13.97 3.31 6.22
C TYR A 84 -13.46 2.11 5.42
N LEU A 85 -13.24 2.29 4.11
CA LEU A 85 -12.70 1.24 3.25
C LEU A 85 -11.28 0.85 3.68
N ALA A 86 -10.42 1.81 3.98
CA ALA A 86 -9.07 1.55 4.50
C ALA A 86 -9.10 0.74 5.80
N GLN A 87 -9.92 1.14 6.79
CA GLN A 87 -10.10 0.38 8.03
C GLN A 87 -10.70 -1.02 7.76
N TRP A 88 -11.66 -1.14 6.86
CA TRP A 88 -12.25 -2.43 6.52
C TRP A 88 -11.21 -3.35 5.89
N MET A 89 -10.34 -2.83 5.02
CA MET A 89 -9.22 -3.58 4.46
C MET A 89 -8.25 -4.02 5.55
N LEU A 90 -7.80 -3.11 6.42
CA LEU A 90 -6.93 -3.45 7.55
C LEU A 90 -7.52 -4.57 8.43
N PHE A 91 -8.83 -4.50 8.73
CA PHE A 91 -9.53 -5.58 9.44
C PHE A 91 -9.52 -6.90 8.65
N SER A 92 -9.90 -6.84 7.38
CA SER A 92 -10.03 -8.02 6.52
C SER A 92 -8.69 -8.70 6.24
N LEU A 93 -7.60 -7.93 6.16
CA LEU A 93 -6.23 -8.39 5.93
C LEU A 93 -5.52 -8.80 7.22
N GLY A 94 -6.15 -8.61 8.39
CA GLY A 94 -5.60 -9.11 9.65
C GLY A 94 -4.58 -8.17 10.28
N HIS A 95 -4.62 -6.88 9.94
CA HIS A 95 -3.70 -5.92 10.51
C HIS A 95 -3.97 -5.71 12.02
N PRO A 96 -2.95 -5.77 12.91
CA PRO A 96 -3.15 -5.74 14.37
C PRO A 96 -3.75 -4.44 14.92
N TYR A 97 -3.57 -3.30 14.23
CA TYR A 97 -4.22 -2.03 14.59
C TYR A 97 -5.75 -2.11 14.55
N GLN A 98 -6.32 -2.85 13.59
CA GLN A 98 -7.76 -2.86 13.32
C GLN A 98 -8.36 -4.25 13.62
N LYS A 99 -8.36 -4.65 14.89
CA LYS A 99 -8.85 -5.97 15.34
C LYS A 99 -10.37 -6.16 15.20
N GLN A 100 -11.11 -5.06 15.10
CA GLN A 100 -12.58 -5.07 14.97
C GLN A 100 -13.00 -4.45 13.63
N PRO A 101 -14.12 -4.89 13.04
CA PRO A 101 -14.60 -4.27 11.81
C PRO A 101 -14.97 -2.80 12.07
N PRO A 102 -14.72 -1.88 11.12
CA PRO A 102 -15.11 -0.49 11.31
C PRO A 102 -16.63 -0.36 11.45
N LYS A 103 -17.05 0.54 12.35
CA LYS A 103 -18.46 0.79 12.65
C LYS A 103 -19.10 1.68 11.59
N LEU A 104 -20.31 1.32 11.17
CA LEU A 104 -21.21 2.20 10.42
C LEU A 104 -22.33 2.61 11.36
N ASP A 105 -22.46 3.90 11.63
CA ASP A 105 -23.53 4.43 12.49
C ASP A 105 -24.84 4.54 11.68
N CYS A 106 -25.39 3.41 11.26
CA CYS A 106 -26.67 3.37 10.55
C CYS A 106 -27.39 2.02 10.71
N GLY A 107 -28.73 2.05 10.75
CA GLY A 107 -29.58 0.85 10.84
C GLY A 107 -29.44 -0.13 9.66
N ILE A 108 -28.78 0.28 8.57
CA ILE A 108 -28.53 -0.54 7.37
C ILE A 108 -27.06 -0.96 7.21
N ALA A 109 -26.27 -0.87 8.28
CA ALA A 109 -24.84 -1.22 8.29
C ALA A 109 -24.55 -2.62 7.73
N GLY A 110 -25.38 -3.62 8.08
CA GLY A 110 -25.24 -4.98 7.58
C GLY A 110 -25.39 -5.09 6.07
N ALA A 111 -26.39 -4.42 5.49
CA ALA A 111 -26.63 -4.43 4.04
C ALA A 111 -25.51 -3.71 3.27
N ARG A 112 -25.01 -2.59 3.78
CA ARG A 112 -23.89 -1.85 3.16
C ARG A 112 -22.60 -2.67 3.16
N ARG A 113 -22.26 -3.34 4.26
CA ARG A 113 -21.10 -4.24 4.33
C ARG A 113 -21.21 -5.40 3.34
N LYS A 114 -22.37 -6.04 3.25
CA LYS A 114 -22.61 -7.12 2.27
C LYS A 114 -22.44 -6.64 0.82
N ARG A 115 -22.89 -5.42 0.50
CA ARG A 115 -22.68 -4.84 -0.83
C ARG A 115 -21.21 -4.55 -1.11
N LEU A 116 -20.48 -4.00 -0.13
CA LEU A 116 -19.03 -3.80 -0.23
C LEU A 116 -18.32 -5.12 -0.54
N GLU A 117 -18.61 -6.16 0.23
CA GLU A 117 -18.03 -7.50 0.07
C GLU A 117 -18.31 -8.11 -1.32
N ASN A 118 -19.49 -7.84 -1.89
CA ASN A 118 -19.84 -8.34 -3.22
C ASN A 118 -19.14 -7.60 -4.38
N VAL A 119 -18.63 -6.38 -4.12
CA VAL A 119 -18.01 -5.52 -5.15
C VAL A 119 -16.49 -5.54 -5.04
N PHE A 120 -15.96 -5.69 -3.83
CA PHE A 120 -14.54 -5.63 -3.56
C PHE A 120 -13.80 -6.81 -4.19
N ASP A 121 -12.77 -6.49 -4.98
CA ASP A 121 -11.90 -7.46 -5.62
C ASP A 121 -10.44 -7.15 -5.26
N LEU A 122 -9.88 -7.95 -4.34
CA LEU A 122 -8.49 -7.80 -3.91
C LEU A 122 -7.50 -8.01 -5.05
N SER A 123 -7.82 -8.87 -6.02
CA SER A 123 -6.91 -9.21 -7.12
C SER A 123 -6.59 -8.00 -8.00
N LEU A 124 -7.53 -7.05 -8.14
CA LEU A 124 -7.31 -5.81 -8.88
C LEU A 124 -6.29 -4.90 -8.20
N LEU A 125 -6.32 -4.81 -6.87
CA LEU A 125 -5.35 -4.02 -6.11
C LEU A 125 -3.95 -4.61 -6.23
N ILE A 126 -3.83 -5.94 -6.07
CA ILE A 126 -2.52 -6.60 -6.11
C ILE A 126 -1.94 -6.67 -7.53
N ARG A 127 -2.78 -6.91 -8.55
CA ARG A 127 -2.31 -6.94 -9.94
C ARG A 127 -1.97 -5.56 -10.49
N PHE A 128 -2.65 -4.53 -10.00
CA PHE A 128 -2.48 -3.16 -10.47
C PHE A 128 -2.16 -2.23 -9.29
N PRO A 129 -0.96 -2.27 -8.73
CA PRO A 129 -0.59 -1.49 -7.55
C PRO A 129 -0.55 0.01 -7.87
N SER A 130 -1.13 0.85 -7.01
CA SER A 130 -1.06 2.31 -7.07
C SER A 130 -1.64 2.91 -5.78
N ASP A 131 -1.37 4.19 -5.50
CA ASP A 131 -2.08 4.93 -4.45
C ASP A 131 -3.42 5.46 -4.95
N TYR A 132 -4.38 4.53 -5.03
CA TYR A 132 -5.76 4.85 -5.43
C TYR A 132 -6.48 5.74 -4.42
N PHE A 133 -6.19 5.61 -3.13
CA PHE A 133 -6.86 6.43 -2.11
C PHE A 133 -6.45 7.90 -2.22
N GLY A 134 -5.17 8.19 -2.40
CA GLY A 134 -4.72 9.55 -2.67
C GLY A 134 -5.36 10.11 -3.94
N HIS A 135 -5.54 9.29 -4.98
CA HIS A 135 -6.22 9.71 -6.20
C HIS A 135 -7.71 10.03 -5.98
N LEU A 136 -8.44 9.19 -5.23
CA LEU A 136 -9.85 9.43 -4.88
C LEU A 136 -10.02 10.72 -4.04
N LEU A 137 -9.15 10.92 -3.05
CA LEU A 137 -9.17 12.09 -2.17
C LEU A 137 -8.79 13.40 -2.90
N ALA A 138 -7.84 13.34 -3.84
CA ALA A 138 -7.52 14.47 -4.70
C ALA A 138 -8.73 14.87 -5.56
N ARG A 139 -9.40 13.90 -6.17
CA ARG A 139 -10.59 14.14 -7.01
C ARG A 139 -11.77 14.71 -6.23
N SER A 140 -11.93 14.32 -4.96
CA SER A 140 -12.96 14.89 -4.09
C SER A 140 -12.60 16.25 -3.49
N ARG A 141 -11.44 16.82 -3.87
CA ARG A 141 -10.92 18.11 -3.40
C ARG A 141 -10.77 18.15 -1.88
N TYR A 142 -10.46 17.02 -1.26
CA TYR A 142 -10.36 16.89 0.20
C TYR A 142 -9.40 17.93 0.81
N GLY A 143 -8.20 18.05 0.23
CA GLY A 143 -7.18 18.96 0.74
C GLY A 143 -7.49 20.46 0.62
N GLN A 144 -8.35 20.86 -0.33
CA GLN A 144 -8.64 22.27 -0.57
C GLN A 144 -9.53 22.91 0.51
N LYS A 145 -10.29 22.09 1.26
CA LYS A 145 -11.28 22.62 2.20
C LYS A 145 -10.84 22.53 3.66
N HIS A 146 -10.02 21.54 4.04
CA HIS A 146 -9.86 21.21 5.47
C HIS A 146 -8.46 20.79 5.90
N THR A 147 -7.62 20.24 5.02
CA THR A 147 -6.43 19.49 5.50
C THR A 147 -5.12 19.87 4.83
N SER A 148 -5.15 20.68 3.77
CA SER A 148 -3.98 20.97 2.92
C SER A 148 -3.33 19.71 2.35
N PHE A 149 -4.11 18.64 2.17
CA PHE A 149 -3.66 17.40 1.56
C PHE A 149 -3.53 17.53 0.03
N TYR A 150 -2.30 17.43 -0.47
CA TYR A 150 -1.99 17.41 -1.89
C TYR A 150 -1.12 16.19 -2.17
N PRO A 151 -1.68 15.08 -2.69
CA PRO A 151 -0.86 13.91 -2.94
C PRO A 151 0.14 14.24 -4.04
N THR A 152 1.41 13.95 -3.78
CA THR A 152 2.48 14.05 -4.77
C THR A 152 2.06 13.34 -6.06
N LEU A 153 2.31 13.95 -7.21
CA LEU A 153 2.01 13.29 -8.48
C LEU A 153 2.89 12.04 -8.62
N GLN A 154 2.31 10.95 -9.11
CA GLN A 154 3.00 9.66 -9.23
C GLN A 154 4.37 9.76 -9.94
N PRO A 155 4.51 10.46 -11.08
CA PRO A 155 5.82 10.63 -11.73
C PRO A 155 6.81 11.45 -10.91
N VAL A 156 6.32 12.40 -10.09
CA VAL A 156 7.18 13.22 -9.21
C VAL A 156 7.68 12.39 -8.04
N ALA A 157 6.82 11.57 -7.44
CA ALA A 157 7.22 10.63 -6.38
C ALA A 157 8.28 9.63 -6.87
N GLN A 158 8.09 9.10 -8.09
CA GLN A 158 9.06 8.23 -8.76
C GLN A 158 10.40 8.96 -8.96
N LEU A 159 10.38 10.16 -9.56
CA LEU A 159 11.58 10.97 -9.77
C LEU A 159 12.33 11.29 -8.47
N MET A 160 11.62 11.72 -7.43
CA MET A 160 12.24 12.04 -6.13
C MET A 160 12.90 10.81 -5.50
N THR A 161 12.28 9.64 -5.67
CA THR A 161 12.79 8.37 -5.18
C THR A 161 14.07 7.96 -5.91
N GLU A 162 14.08 8.05 -7.25
CA GLU A 162 15.23 7.76 -8.09
C GLU A 162 16.40 8.74 -7.84
N LEU A 163 16.11 10.02 -7.65
CA LEU A 163 17.14 11.01 -7.27
C LEU A 163 17.72 10.70 -5.89
N GLY A 164 16.87 10.34 -4.91
CA GLY A 164 17.31 9.91 -3.59
C GLY A 164 18.26 8.70 -3.63
N GLN A 165 18.00 7.74 -4.53
CA GLN A 165 18.89 6.60 -4.78
C GLN A 165 20.26 7.05 -5.26
N GLN A 166 20.27 7.91 -6.29
CA GLN A 166 21.51 8.37 -6.92
C GLN A 166 22.38 9.16 -5.94
N VAL A 167 21.76 10.01 -5.11
CA VAL A 167 22.49 10.77 -4.08
C VAL A 167 23.06 9.85 -3.01
N ASN A 168 22.33 8.81 -2.62
CA ASN A 168 22.74 7.98 -1.50
C ASN A 168 23.87 6.99 -1.86
N GLN A 169 24.15 6.71 -3.14
CA GLN A 169 25.26 5.90 -3.71
C GLN A 169 25.57 4.53 -3.05
N ARG A 170 24.90 4.18 -1.96
CA ARG A 170 25.12 2.97 -1.17
C ARG A 170 24.12 1.94 -1.65
N ALA A 171 24.62 0.73 -1.90
CA ALA A 171 23.81 -0.44 -2.23
C ALA A 171 22.94 -0.96 -1.06
N LYS A 172 22.74 -0.15 -0.02
CA LYS A 172 22.11 -0.57 1.24
C LYS A 172 20.69 -0.01 1.34
N PRO A 173 19.74 -0.76 1.91
CA PRO A 173 18.39 -0.29 2.05
C PRO A 173 18.32 0.96 2.93
N VAL A 174 17.53 1.92 2.46
CA VAL A 174 17.46 3.24 3.05
C VAL A 174 16.43 3.24 4.18
N ARG A 175 16.74 3.94 5.28
CA ARG A 175 15.73 4.36 6.25
C ARG A 175 15.07 5.61 5.70
N LEU A 176 13.76 5.59 5.53
CA LEU A 176 13.02 6.74 5.05
C LEU A 176 12.51 7.58 6.20
N PHE A 177 12.54 8.89 5.99
CA PHE A 177 11.81 9.84 6.81
C PHE A 177 10.91 10.66 5.90
N ASP A 178 9.60 10.62 6.13
CA ASP A 178 8.62 11.42 5.41
C ASP A 178 7.82 12.28 6.42
N PRO A 179 8.15 13.57 6.56
CA PRO A 179 7.47 14.46 7.48
C PRO A 179 6.09 14.91 6.98
N CYS A 180 5.63 14.52 5.79
CA CYS A 180 4.32 14.90 5.28
C CYS A 180 3.71 13.71 4.55
N LEU A 181 3.52 12.62 5.29
CA LEU A 181 3.27 11.30 4.72
C LEU A 181 2.02 11.26 3.84
N GLY A 182 0.95 11.97 4.21
CA GLY A 182 -0.34 11.91 3.52
C GLY A 182 -0.85 10.47 3.43
N THR A 183 -1.19 10.03 2.22
CA THR A 183 -1.56 8.63 1.92
C THR A 183 -0.36 7.70 1.72
N GLY A 184 0.86 8.19 1.95
CA GLY A 184 2.10 7.43 1.83
C GLY A 184 2.60 7.23 0.41
N ARG A 185 2.12 7.98 -0.60
CA ARG A 185 2.51 7.75 -2.01
C ARG A 185 4.01 7.85 -2.26
N LEU A 186 4.67 8.89 -1.72
CA LEU A 186 6.12 9.01 -1.84
C LEU A 186 6.83 7.85 -1.14
N ALA A 187 6.35 7.49 0.06
CA ALA A 187 6.87 6.33 0.78
C ALA A 187 6.64 5.01 0.01
N LEU A 188 5.53 4.83 -0.70
CA LEU A 188 5.27 3.66 -1.55
C LEU A 188 6.31 3.54 -2.65
N GLU A 189 6.58 4.61 -3.40
CA GLU A 189 7.64 4.62 -4.41
C GLU A 189 9.00 4.25 -3.79
N ALA A 190 9.32 4.90 -2.67
CA ALA A 190 10.57 4.67 -1.97
C ALA A 190 10.64 3.30 -1.27
N SER A 191 9.52 2.61 -1.09
CA SER A 191 9.49 1.25 -0.55
C SER A 191 10.19 0.25 -1.46
N ASN A 192 10.39 0.55 -2.75
CA ASN A 192 11.19 -0.27 -3.67
C ASN A 192 12.67 -0.36 -3.29
N GLN A 193 13.13 0.47 -2.36
CA GLN A 193 14.54 0.56 -1.94
C GLN A 193 14.74 0.68 -0.42
N ALA A 194 13.65 0.69 0.33
CA ALA A 194 13.66 0.97 1.76
C ALA A 194 13.02 -0.15 2.54
N ARG A 195 13.53 -0.38 3.75
CA ARG A 195 13.06 -1.43 4.67
C ARG A 195 12.54 -0.87 5.99
N ALA A 196 12.64 0.44 6.19
CA ALA A 196 12.13 1.13 7.36
C ALA A 196 11.66 2.54 7.00
N LEU A 197 10.59 2.98 7.66
CA LEU A 197 9.98 4.28 7.48
C LEU A 197 9.70 4.91 8.84
N VAL A 198 10.06 6.18 8.99
CA VAL A 198 9.48 7.08 10.00
C VAL A 198 8.63 8.09 9.25
N GLY A 199 7.31 8.05 9.47
CA GLY A 199 6.37 8.95 8.81
C GLY A 199 5.68 9.85 9.83
N TRP A 200 5.47 11.12 9.47
CA TRP A 200 4.61 12.04 10.22
C TRP A 200 3.50 12.59 9.32
N GLU A 201 2.30 12.67 9.86
CA GLU A 201 1.15 13.30 9.21
C GLU A 201 0.21 13.82 10.30
N ARG A 202 -0.28 15.04 10.10
CA ARG A 202 -1.15 15.75 11.03
C ARG A 202 -2.57 15.20 11.01
N ASP A 203 -3.05 14.76 9.84
CA ASP A 203 -4.40 14.27 9.63
C ASP A 203 -4.48 12.75 9.84
N ARG A 204 -4.95 12.35 11.02
CA ARG A 204 -5.04 10.94 11.44
C ARG A 204 -5.77 10.02 10.44
N PRO A 205 -6.90 10.41 9.81
CA PRO A 205 -7.48 9.67 8.69
C PRO A 205 -6.50 9.33 7.56
N LEU A 206 -5.62 10.25 7.15
CA LEU A 206 -4.64 10.00 6.09
C LEU A 206 -3.60 8.97 6.51
N LEU A 207 -3.19 9.02 7.77
CA LEU A 207 -2.39 7.97 8.38
C LEU A 207 -3.08 6.60 8.17
N GLU A 208 -4.33 6.41 8.60
CA GLU A 208 -5.00 5.09 8.47
C GLU A 208 -5.09 4.61 7.01
N VAL A 209 -5.22 5.54 6.07
CA VAL A 209 -5.15 5.27 4.62
C VAL A 209 -3.74 4.87 4.18
N ALA A 210 -2.69 5.55 4.64
CA ALA A 210 -1.30 5.19 4.37
C ALA A 210 -0.98 3.79 4.88
N LEU A 211 -1.44 3.44 6.08
CA LEU A 211 -1.25 2.11 6.64
C LEU A 211 -1.93 1.03 5.80
N ALA A 212 -3.13 1.30 5.27
CA ALA A 212 -3.81 0.38 4.35
C ALA A 212 -3.06 0.21 3.02
N ASN A 213 -2.49 1.30 2.50
CA ASN A 213 -1.61 1.26 1.32
C ASN A 213 -0.36 0.41 1.59
N PHE A 214 0.30 0.58 2.74
CA PHE A 214 1.46 -0.21 3.12
C PHE A 214 1.11 -1.69 3.31
N MET A 215 -0.06 -1.98 3.89
CA MET A 215 -0.56 -3.34 4.03
C MET A 215 -0.88 -4.01 2.68
N LEU A 216 -0.98 -3.26 1.58
CA LEU A 216 -1.14 -3.85 0.25
C LEU A 216 0.20 -4.03 -0.47
N TYR A 217 1.14 -3.11 -0.30
CA TYR A 217 2.29 -3.00 -1.22
C TYR A 217 3.65 -2.89 -0.54
N ALA A 218 3.70 -2.61 0.76
CA ALA A 218 4.94 -2.37 1.51
C ALA A 218 4.85 -2.98 2.93
N PRO A 219 4.85 -4.32 3.06
CA PRO A 219 4.69 -5.00 4.34
C PRO A 219 5.74 -4.60 5.38
N ASP A 220 6.97 -4.24 4.96
CA ASP A 220 8.00 -3.70 5.85
C ASP A 220 7.57 -2.41 6.59
N PHE A 221 6.61 -1.65 6.04
CA PHE A 221 6.08 -0.43 6.66
C PHE A 221 4.77 -0.66 7.41
N ALA A 222 4.05 -1.74 7.09
CA ALA A 222 2.77 -2.07 7.72
C ALA A 222 2.91 -3.05 8.88
N LEU A 223 3.95 -3.90 8.90
CA LEU A 223 4.08 -4.97 9.88
C LEU A 223 5.47 -4.97 10.51
N PRO A 224 5.58 -5.20 11.83
CA PRO A 224 6.88 -5.27 12.49
C PRO A 224 7.76 -6.39 11.93
N ILE A 225 9.07 -6.12 11.84
CA ILE A 225 10.10 -7.14 11.60
C ILE A 225 10.81 -7.39 12.93
N PRO A 226 10.51 -8.50 13.62
CA PRO A 226 11.05 -8.82 14.94
C PRO A 226 12.57 -8.75 15.02
N GLY A 227 13.26 -9.30 14.01
CA GLY A 227 14.74 -9.36 13.97
C GLY A 227 15.43 -8.01 13.95
N LEU A 228 14.73 -6.92 13.58
CA LEU A 228 15.27 -5.56 13.59
C LEU A 228 14.97 -4.80 14.90
N GLY A 229 14.36 -5.45 15.89
CA GLY A 229 13.81 -4.78 17.07
C GLY A 229 12.63 -3.86 16.73
N GLY A 230 12.05 -4.02 15.53
CA GLY A 230 11.02 -3.13 15.00
C GLY A 230 9.67 -3.36 15.70
N GLN A 231 9.23 -2.36 16.46
CA GLN A 231 7.83 -2.20 16.79
C GLN A 231 7.19 -1.31 15.72
N LEU A 232 5.99 -1.63 15.27
CA LEU A 232 5.18 -0.64 14.56
C LEU A 232 4.58 0.28 15.61
N VAL A 233 5.00 1.54 15.58
CA VAL A 233 4.44 2.60 16.43
C VAL A 233 3.49 3.43 15.59
N TRP A 234 2.25 3.52 16.05
CA TRP A 234 1.16 4.19 15.35
C TRP A 234 0.42 5.14 16.28
N GLY A 235 0.12 6.36 15.84
CA GLY A 235 -0.62 7.35 16.62
C GLY A 235 0.27 8.51 17.10
N ASP A 236 -0.19 9.23 18.13
CA ASP A 236 0.59 10.36 18.68
C ASP A 236 1.75 9.83 19.54
N ALA A 237 2.87 9.52 18.89
CA ALA A 237 4.04 9.00 19.59
C ALA A 237 4.67 10.02 20.56
N LEU A 238 4.43 11.32 20.38
CA LEU A 238 4.98 12.38 21.22
C LEU A 238 4.21 12.50 22.54
N GLU A 239 2.88 12.53 22.49
CA GLU A 239 2.02 12.66 23.67
C GLU A 239 1.50 11.32 24.20
N ARG A 240 1.78 10.22 23.50
CA ARG A 240 1.27 8.86 23.76
C ARG A 240 -0.25 8.74 23.74
N GLN A 241 -0.96 9.73 23.21
CA GLN A 241 -2.41 9.70 23.12
C GLN A 241 -2.88 8.85 21.94
N GLY A 242 -3.57 7.74 22.25
CA GLY A 242 -4.06 6.82 21.22
C GLY A 242 -2.94 6.08 20.47
N THR A 243 -1.75 6.01 21.06
CA THR A 243 -0.60 5.30 20.48
C THR A 243 -0.76 3.80 20.63
N VAL A 244 -0.68 3.10 19.51
CA VAL A 244 -0.68 1.65 19.43
C VAL A 244 0.74 1.21 19.11
N ILE A 245 1.29 0.35 19.96
CA ILE A 245 2.55 -0.32 19.72
C ILE A 245 2.20 -1.75 19.33
N VAL A 246 2.38 -2.09 18.06
CA VAL A 246 2.17 -3.45 17.58
C VAL A 246 3.50 -4.20 17.70
N GLY A 247 3.51 -5.14 18.64
CA GLY A 247 4.62 -6.04 18.88
C GLY A 247 4.62 -7.25 17.95
N THR A 248 5.70 -8.01 18.02
CA THR A 248 5.98 -9.18 17.18
C THR A 248 5.05 -10.37 17.45
N SER A 249 4.51 -10.46 18.67
CA SER A 249 3.57 -11.48 19.12
C SER A 249 2.14 -11.30 18.61
N GLU A 250 1.83 -10.15 18.00
CA GLU A 250 0.48 -9.84 17.49
C GLU A 250 0.35 -10.09 15.99
N LEU A 251 1.39 -10.58 15.33
CA LEU A 251 1.37 -10.89 13.91
C LEU A 251 0.48 -12.12 13.64
N PRO A 252 -0.32 -12.12 12.57
CA PRO A 252 -1.09 -13.30 12.18
C PRO A 252 -0.14 -14.47 11.87
N ASP A 253 -0.39 -15.61 12.49
CA ASP A 253 0.30 -16.90 12.26
C ASP A 253 -0.75 -18.02 12.16
N PRO A 254 -0.52 -19.08 11.36
CA PRO A 254 0.65 -19.33 10.52
C PRO A 254 0.56 -18.74 9.12
N TRP A 255 1.72 -18.40 8.55
CA TRP A 255 1.91 -18.33 7.09
C TRP A 255 1.34 -19.63 6.50
N PRO A 256 0.28 -19.57 5.65
CA PRO A 256 -0.25 -20.78 5.05
C PRO A 256 0.89 -21.48 4.29
N ALA A 257 0.89 -22.81 4.28
CA ALA A 257 1.74 -23.55 3.36
C ALA A 257 1.31 -23.17 1.94
N LEU A 258 1.93 -22.14 1.39
CA LEU A 258 1.75 -21.75 0.00
C LEU A 258 2.31 -22.91 -0.80
N GLU A 259 1.46 -23.56 -1.60
CA GLU A 259 1.98 -24.47 -2.61
C GLU A 259 3.00 -23.69 -3.44
N PRO A 260 4.23 -24.21 -3.61
CA PRO A 260 5.21 -23.53 -4.44
C PRO A 260 4.56 -23.27 -5.79
N PRO A 261 4.69 -22.05 -6.35
CA PRO A 261 4.04 -21.71 -7.60
C PRO A 261 4.35 -22.82 -8.61
N SER A 262 3.30 -23.39 -9.21
CA SER A 262 3.43 -24.31 -10.32
C SER A 262 4.21 -23.58 -11.40
N ASN A 263 5.49 -23.96 -11.50
CA ASN A 263 6.56 -23.25 -12.18
C ASN A 263 6.10 -22.57 -13.49
N PRO A 264 5.96 -21.22 -13.57
CA PRO A 264 5.79 -20.55 -14.84
C PRO A 264 7.15 -20.08 -15.37
N ARG A 265 8.26 -20.75 -15.01
CA ARG A 265 9.53 -20.58 -15.73
C ARG A 265 9.55 -21.51 -16.96
N SER A 266 8.59 -21.30 -17.86
CA SER A 266 8.79 -21.62 -19.28
C SER A 266 8.52 -20.36 -20.10
N SER A 267 9.61 -19.65 -20.40
CA SER A 267 9.77 -18.82 -21.59
C SER A 267 8.56 -17.99 -22.04
N THR A 268 8.22 -16.93 -21.32
CA THR A 268 7.78 -15.72 -22.01
C THR A 268 9.00 -14.83 -22.17
N LYS A 269 9.59 -14.88 -23.36
CA LYS A 269 10.47 -13.81 -23.84
C LYS A 269 9.76 -12.49 -23.53
N ARG A 270 10.46 -11.55 -22.91
CA ARG A 270 10.06 -10.13 -22.96
C ARG A 270 9.69 -9.83 -24.42
N PRO A 271 8.55 -9.18 -24.72
CA PRO A 271 8.36 -8.63 -26.04
C PRO A 271 9.50 -7.62 -26.24
N GLU A 272 10.39 -7.93 -27.18
CA GLU A 272 11.31 -6.96 -27.75
C GLU A 272 10.42 -5.85 -28.31
N ILE A 273 10.51 -4.67 -27.70
CA ILE A 273 10.02 -3.45 -28.31
C ILE A 273 10.94 -3.22 -29.50
N HIS A 274 10.47 -3.55 -30.70
CA HIS A 274 11.11 -3.13 -31.92
C HIS A 274 11.08 -1.60 -31.96
N ASP A 275 12.24 -0.99 -31.72
CA ASP A 275 12.53 0.39 -32.14
C ASP A 275 12.51 0.42 -33.67
N SER A 276 11.35 0.76 -34.23
CA SER A 276 11.25 1.33 -35.56
C SER A 276 10.72 2.76 -35.41
N ASP A 277 11.64 3.69 -35.22
CA ASP A 277 11.72 4.91 -36.03
C ASP A 277 12.88 5.78 -35.54
N SER A 278 13.99 5.61 -36.24
CA SER A 278 15.11 6.54 -36.23
C SER A 278 14.67 7.83 -36.93
N ASN A 279 14.18 8.79 -36.16
CA ASN A 279 14.13 10.19 -36.59
C ASN A 279 15.12 11.00 -35.77
N GLN A 280 16.33 11.13 -36.33
CA GLN A 280 17.33 12.10 -35.90
C GLN A 280 16.77 13.51 -36.10
N ALA A 281 16.27 14.13 -35.04
CA ALA A 281 16.14 15.57 -34.96
C ALA A 281 17.29 16.12 -34.11
N GLN A 282 18.29 16.70 -34.79
CA GLN A 282 19.37 17.46 -34.19
C GLN A 282 18.80 18.62 -33.36
N LEU A 283 18.95 18.56 -32.04
CA LEU A 283 18.79 19.72 -31.16
C LEU A 283 20.00 20.65 -31.37
N ARG A 284 19.79 21.75 -32.10
CA ARG A 284 20.68 22.91 -32.06
C ARG A 284 20.40 23.69 -30.79
N LEU A 285 21.44 23.82 -29.97
CA LEU A 285 21.51 24.72 -28.82
C LEU A 285 21.30 26.17 -29.26
N PHE A 286 20.40 26.85 -28.57
CA PHE A 286 20.45 28.29 -28.31
C PHE A 286 20.30 28.49 -26.80
#